data_AF-A0A2W2D037-F1
#
_entry.id   AF-A0A2W2D037-F1
#
_cell.length_a   1.000
_cell.length_b   1.000
_cell.length_c   1.000
_cell.angle_alpha   90.00
_cell.angle_beta   90.00
_cell.angle_gamma   90.00
#
_symmetry.space_group_name_H-M   'P 1'
#
loop_
_entity.id
_entity.type
_entity.pdbx_description
1 polymer ?
#
loop_
_entity_poly.entity_id
_entity_poly.type
_entity_poly.pdbx_seq_one_letter_code
_entity_poly.pdbx_strand_id
1 'polypeptide(L)'
;MFAVYAAALAGSSLAASSRAAYLRRVRAYLAWVTAASARGLLPAGPLADTVTAVRTAHAYHDLLTGRYAWRTVNGVLAAVEDFHARLRLGATGIPRARAAVRER
;
A
#
# COMPACT_ATOMS: atom_id res chain seq x y z
N MET A 1 -8.47 -2.22 -11.59
CA MET A 1 -8.14 -2.23 -10.14
C MET A 1 -8.23 -0.84 -9.49
N PHE A 2 -7.46 0.17 -9.93
CA PHE A 2 -7.52 1.52 -9.35
C PHE A 2 -8.92 2.16 -9.40
N ALA A 3 -9.63 2.05 -10.52
CA ALA A 3 -10.99 2.59 -10.66
C ALA A 3 -11.99 1.96 -9.66
N VAL A 4 -11.90 0.63 -9.46
CA VAL A 4 -12.74 -0.10 -8.48
C VAL A 4 -12.46 0.41 -7.07
N TYR A 5 -11.18 0.56 -6.72
CA TYR A 5 -10.78 1.13 -5.44
C TYR A 5 -11.29 2.57 -5.26
N ALA A 6 -11.15 3.42 -6.28
CA ALA A 6 -11.58 4.80 -6.23
C ALA A 6 -13.10 4.93 -6.02
N ALA A 7 -13.90 4.09 -6.68
CA ALA A 7 -15.34 4.03 -6.47
C ALA A 7 -15.68 3.58 -5.03
N ALA A 8 -15.03 2.52 -4.53
CA ALA A 8 -15.24 2.03 -3.17
C ALA A 8 -14.81 3.04 -2.09
N LEU A 9 -13.76 3.82 -2.37
CA LEU A 9 -13.27 4.87 -1.47
C LEU A 9 -14.18 6.11 -1.50
N ALA A 10 -14.78 6.43 -2.65
CA ALA A 10 -15.69 7.56 -2.79
C ALA A 10 -16.92 7.42 -1.86
N GLY A 11 -17.44 6.20 -1.69
CA GLY A 11 -18.54 5.88 -0.78
C GLY A 11 -18.17 5.76 0.70
N SER A 12 -16.91 5.99 1.09
CA SER A 12 -16.49 5.92 2.50
C SER A 12 -16.83 7.21 3.27
N SER A 13 -16.93 7.10 4.60
CA SER A 13 -17.10 8.24 5.52
C SER A 13 -15.84 9.08 5.74
N LEU A 14 -14.76 8.81 5.00
CA LEU A 14 -13.51 9.54 5.12
C LEU A 14 -13.64 10.97 4.59
N ALA A 15 -12.98 11.91 5.28
CA ALA A 15 -12.83 13.28 4.80
C ALA A 15 -12.28 13.32 3.37
N ALA A 16 -12.71 14.29 2.57
CA ALA A 16 -12.31 14.41 1.16
C ALA A 16 -10.77 14.49 0.99
N SER A 17 -10.08 15.21 1.89
CA SER A 17 -8.62 15.29 1.92
C SER A 17 -7.96 13.93 2.17
N SER A 18 -8.53 13.11 3.05
CA SER A 18 -8.04 11.76 3.32
C SER A 18 -8.23 10.85 2.11
N ARG A 19 -9.40 10.91 1.46
CA ARG A 19 -9.67 10.16 0.22
C ARG A 19 -8.67 10.54 -0.88
N ALA A 20 -8.43 11.83 -1.11
CA ALA A 20 -7.46 12.29 -2.09
C ALA A 20 -6.03 11.79 -1.79
N ALA A 21 -5.62 11.83 -0.52
CA ALA A 21 -4.31 11.34 -0.10
C ALA A 21 -4.17 9.82 -0.31
N TYR A 22 -5.21 9.05 -0.03
CA TYR A 22 -5.24 7.60 -0.24
C TYR A 22 -5.15 7.27 -1.74
N LEU A 23 -5.92 7.94 -2.59
CA LEU A 23 -5.85 7.77 -4.05
C LEU A 23 -4.45 8.04 -4.58
N ARG A 24 -3.78 9.12 -4.14
CA ARG A 24 -2.42 9.44 -4.55
C ARG A 24 -1.43 8.33 -4.17
N ARG A 25 -1.52 7.82 -2.94
CA ARG A 25 -0.63 6.77 -2.42
C ARG A 25 -0.85 5.44 -3.14
N VAL A 26 -2.11 5.04 -3.34
CA VAL A 26 -2.44 3.80 -4.07
C VAL A 26 -2.02 3.89 -5.53
N ARG A 27 -2.14 5.06 -6.17
CA ARG A 27 -1.61 5.27 -7.52
C ARG A 27 -0.09 5.07 -7.58
N ALA A 28 0.64 5.61 -6.60
CA ALA A 28 2.09 5.41 -6.52
C ALA A 28 2.48 3.94 -6.27
N TYR A 29 1.74 3.24 -5.39
CA TYR A 29 1.92 1.80 -5.17
C TYR A 29 1.71 1.01 -6.46
N LEU A 30 0.59 1.20 -7.17
CA LEU A 30 0.31 0.49 -8.42
C LEU A 30 1.32 0.82 -9.52
N ALA A 31 1.77 2.07 -9.61
CA ALA A 31 2.82 2.44 -10.55
C ALA A 31 4.14 1.71 -10.24
N TRP A 32 4.49 1.59 -8.96
CA TRP A 32 5.65 0.80 -8.54
C TRP A 32 5.46 -0.70 -8.87
N VAL A 33 4.30 -1.28 -8.57
CA VAL A 33 4.00 -2.69 -8.89
C VAL A 33 4.20 -2.95 -10.39
N THR A 34 3.65 -2.11 -11.26
CA THR A 34 3.83 -2.22 -12.72
C THR A 34 5.31 -2.16 -13.11
N ALA A 35 6.06 -1.19 -12.56
CA ALA A 35 7.48 -1.05 -12.87
C ALA A 35 8.33 -2.22 -12.34
N ALA A 36 8.02 -2.74 -11.15
CA ALA A 36 8.70 -3.87 -10.56
C ALA A 36 8.44 -5.17 -11.33
N SER A 37 7.20 -5.41 -11.75
CA SER A 37 6.84 -6.53 -12.63
C SER A 37 7.56 -6.45 -13.97
N ALA A 38 7.61 -5.27 -14.61
CA ALA A 38 8.32 -5.08 -15.87
C ALA A 38 9.83 -5.35 -15.77
N ARG A 39 10.41 -5.23 -14.56
CA ARG A 39 11.82 -5.53 -14.26
C ARG A 39 12.04 -6.97 -13.78
N GLY A 40 11.00 -7.79 -13.70
CA GLY A 40 11.09 -9.16 -13.16
C GLY A 40 11.35 -9.24 -11.65
N LEU A 41 11.10 -8.15 -10.91
CA LEU A 41 11.28 -8.11 -9.45
C LEU A 41 10.08 -8.70 -8.69
N LEU A 42 8.96 -8.90 -9.39
CA LEU A 42 7.74 -9.49 -8.86
C LEU A 42 7.30 -10.65 -9.76
N PRO A 43 6.60 -11.65 -9.20
CA PRO A 43 6.01 -12.71 -10.01
C PRO A 43 4.94 -12.17 -10.97
N ALA A 44 4.61 -12.96 -11.98
CA ALA A 44 3.50 -12.65 -12.88
C ALA A 44 2.18 -12.56 -12.10
N GLY A 45 1.42 -11.49 -12.31
CA GLY A 45 0.17 -11.25 -11.59
C GLY A 45 0.38 -10.97 -10.09
N PRO A 46 1.17 -9.95 -9.70
CA PRO A 46 1.52 -9.69 -8.29
C PRO A 46 0.32 -9.41 -7.37
N LEU A 47 -0.86 -9.15 -7.95
CA LEU A 47 -2.11 -8.87 -7.25
C LEU A 47 -3.24 -9.83 -7.66
N ALA A 48 -2.91 -10.95 -8.30
CA ALA A 48 -3.90 -11.90 -8.83
C ALA A 48 -4.53 -12.79 -7.74
N ASP A 49 -3.76 -13.10 -6.70
CA ASP A 49 -4.20 -13.87 -5.54
C ASP A 49 -3.74 -13.21 -4.23
N THR A 50 -4.32 -13.66 -3.11
CA THR A 50 -4.06 -13.08 -1.80
C THR A 50 -2.61 -13.24 -1.34
N VAL A 51 -2.00 -14.40 -1.55
CA VAL A 51 -0.63 -14.68 -1.07
C VAL A 51 0.35 -13.78 -1.79
N THR A 52 0.23 -13.70 -3.12
CA THR A 52 1.10 -12.87 -3.95
C THR A 52 0.88 -11.39 -3.70
N ALA A 53 -0.38 -10.95 -3.49
CA ALA A 53 -0.68 -9.57 -3.15
C ALA A 53 -0.03 -9.17 -1.82
N VAL A 54 -0.17 -9.99 -0.78
CA VAL A 54 0.47 -9.72 0.53
C VAL A 54 1.98 -9.63 0.39
N ARG A 55 2.62 -10.58 -0.31
CA ARG A 55 4.08 -10.53 -0.57
C ARG A 55 4.50 -9.25 -1.32
N THR A 56 3.70 -8.81 -2.28
CA THR A 56 3.94 -7.56 -3.02
C THR A 56 3.88 -6.34 -2.11
N ALA A 57 2.93 -6.31 -1.17
CA ALA A 57 2.84 -5.24 -0.17
C ALA A 57 4.06 -5.21 0.77
N HIS A 58 4.57 -6.38 1.18
CA HIS A 58 5.80 -6.49 1.99
C HIS A 58 7.03 -5.99 1.22
N ALA A 59 7.20 -6.40 -0.03
CA ALA A 59 8.30 -5.90 -0.87
C ALA A 59 8.23 -4.37 -1.06
N TYR A 60 7.03 -3.80 -1.16
CA TYR A 60 6.85 -2.35 -1.22
C TYR A 60 7.22 -1.67 0.11
N HIS A 61 6.86 -2.28 1.24
CA HIS A 61 7.24 -1.78 2.57
C HIS A 61 8.77 -1.72 2.74
N ASP A 62 9.49 -2.78 2.37
CA ASP A 62 10.95 -2.85 2.48
C ASP A 62 11.62 -1.77 1.63
N LEU A 63 11.08 -1.50 0.43
CA LEU A 63 11.53 -0.38 -0.40
C LEU A 63 11.33 0.98 0.28
N LEU A 64 10.19 1.19 0.93
CA LEU A 64 9.84 2.46 1.55
C LEU A 64 10.68 2.74 2.80
N THR A 65 10.92 1.72 3.63
CA THR A 65 11.71 1.86 4.87
C THR A 65 13.16 2.24 4.61
N GLY A 66 13.74 1.81 3.48
CA GLY A 66 15.07 2.25 3.05
C GLY A 66 15.15 3.67 2.49
N ARG A 67 14.01 4.38 2.32
CA ARG A 67 13.96 5.66 1.57
C ARG A 67 13.25 6.80 2.28
N TYR A 68 12.34 6.50 3.20
CA TYR A 68 11.47 7.51 3.79
C TYR A 68 11.40 7.39 5.31
N ALA A 69 11.13 8.52 5.98
CA ALA A 69 10.88 8.55 7.41
C ALA A 69 9.64 7.73 7.78
N TRP A 70 9.65 7.10 8.95
CA TRP A 70 8.61 6.18 9.43
C TRP A 70 7.18 6.75 9.36
N ARG A 71 6.99 8.06 9.63
CA ARG A 71 5.67 8.71 9.53
C ARG A 71 5.11 8.67 8.11
N THR A 72 5.97 8.91 7.12
CA THR A 72 5.61 8.84 5.71
C THR A 72 5.28 7.40 5.32
N VAL A 73 6.11 6.44 5.73
CA VAL A 73 5.88 5.01 5.48
C VAL A 73 4.53 4.57 6.03
N ASN A 74 4.24 4.86 7.30
CA ASN A 74 2.95 4.52 7.92
C ASN A 74 1.75 5.10 7.18
N GLY A 75 1.83 6.37 6.75
CA GLY A 75 0.75 7.01 5.99
C GLY A 75 0.53 6.37 4.63
N VAL A 76 1.59 5.87 3.97
CA VAL A 76 1.51 5.09 2.73
C VAL A 76 0.91 3.71 3.00
N LEU A 77 1.41 2.98 4.00
CA LEU A 77 0.93 1.65 4.36
C LEU A 77 -0.53 1.63 4.77
N ALA A 78 -1.01 2.65 5.49
CA ALA A 78 -2.43 2.76 5.83
C ALA A 78 -3.33 2.81 4.57
N ALA A 79 -2.87 3.46 3.50
CA ALA A 79 -3.60 3.49 2.23
C ALA A 79 -3.49 2.16 1.46
N VAL A 80 -2.32 1.49 1.52
CA VAL A 80 -2.13 0.16 0.91
C VAL A 80 -3.00 -0.89 1.62
N GLU A 81 -3.05 -0.88 2.94
CA GLU A 81 -3.92 -1.76 3.73
C GLU A 81 -5.41 -1.55 3.42
N ASP A 82 -5.87 -0.30 3.35
CA ASP A 82 -7.25 0.02 2.95
C ASP A 82 -7.56 -0.47 1.52
N PHE A 83 -6.61 -0.34 0.59
CA PHE A 83 -6.73 -0.90 -0.75
C PHE A 83 -6.87 -2.42 -0.75
N HIS A 84 -6.00 -3.12 0.00
CA HIS A 84 -6.06 -4.57 0.15
C HIS A 84 -7.37 -5.04 0.78
N ALA A 85 -7.86 -4.34 1.81
CA ALA A 85 -9.12 -4.66 2.47
C ALA A 85 -10.33 -4.49 1.53
N ARG A 86 -10.42 -3.35 0.83
CA ARG A 86 -11.55 -3.06 -0.08
C ARG A 86 -11.61 -3.99 -1.28
N LEU A 87 -10.45 -4.46 -1.76
CA LEU A 87 -10.37 -5.40 -2.89
C LEU A 87 -10.22 -6.86 -2.46
N ARG A 88 -10.30 -7.16 -1.16
CA ARG A 88 -10.19 -8.52 -0.59
C ARG A 88 -8.90 -9.25 -1.01
N LEU A 89 -7.77 -8.54 -0.99
CA LEU A 89 -6.44 -9.06 -1.33
C LEU A 89 -5.68 -9.63 -0.13
N GLY A 90 -6.39 -9.94 0.95
CA GLY A 90 -5.84 -10.34 2.24
C GLY A 90 -5.30 -9.21 3.10
N ALA A 91 -5.15 -9.50 4.40
CA ALA A 91 -4.52 -8.60 5.34
C ALA A 91 -3.00 -8.62 5.13
N THR A 92 -2.38 -7.45 4.99
CA THR A 92 -0.93 -7.36 4.76
C THR A 92 -0.12 -7.79 5.98
N GLY A 93 -0.64 -7.60 7.19
CA GLY A 93 0.05 -7.93 8.44
C GLY A 93 1.33 -7.11 8.68
N ILE A 94 1.53 -6.02 7.94
CA ILE A 94 2.74 -5.20 8.03
C ILE A 94 2.66 -4.36 9.32
N PRO A 95 3.63 -4.49 10.24
CA PRO A 95 3.63 -3.68 11.45
C PRO A 95 3.80 -2.20 11.10
N ARG A 96 2.93 -1.35 11.65
CA ARG A 96 3.14 0.10 11.58
C ARG A 96 4.19 0.49 12.62
N ALA A 97 5.27 1.15 12.18
CA ALA A 97 6.31 1.59 13.09
C ALA A 97 5.72 2.60 14.09
N ARG A 98 5.70 2.28 15.38
CA ARG A 98 5.55 3.30 16.42
C ARG A 98 6.84 4.09 16.50
N ALA A 99 6.74 5.37 16.87
CA ALA A 99 7.92 6.18 17.14
C ALA A 99 8.84 5.36 18.06
N ALA A 100 10.03 5.00 17.56
CA ALA A 100 11.04 4.43 18.42
C ALA A 100 11.28 5.48 19.50
N VAL A 101 10.85 5.20 20.73
CA VAL A 101 11.38 5.90 21.88
C VAL A 101 12.87 5.59 21.82
N ARG A 102 13.66 6.56 21.39
CA ARG A 102 15.11 6.51 21.59
C ARG A 102 15.28 6.63 23.10
N GLU A 103 15.32 5.50 23.81
CA GLU A 103 15.99 5.47 25.10
C GLU A 103 17.45 5.88 24.84
N ARG A 104 17.83 6.97 25.49
CA ARG A 104 19.17 7.54 25.47
C ARG A 104 20.07 6.78 26.43
#